data_AF-A0A914Q8W3-F1
#
_entry.id   AF-A0A914Q8W3-F1
#
_cell.length_a   1.000
_cell.length_b   1.000
_cell.length_c   1.000
_cell.angle_alpha   90.00
_cell.angle_beta   90.00
_cell.angle_gamma   90.00
#
_symmetry.space_group_name_H-M   'P 1'
#
loop_
_entity.id
_entity.type
_entity.pdbx_description
1 polymer ?
#
loop_
_entity_poly.entity_id
_entity_poly.type
_entity_poly.pdbx_seq_one_letter_code
_entity_poly.pdbx_strand_id
1 'polypeptide(L)'
;MLEEINHVRNNASLNITEKYNKIDKIILTAPESILDKLPWPQGFNELPIDIQQKFQNVRKNGTLTWDEKQKMYKTMIKSLPEQYRHLMMPAFAGRFPCLSTLPFACRRGRKKS
;
A
#
# COMPACT_ATOMS: atom_id res chain seq x y z
N MET A 1 -9.76 5.53 14.78
CA MET A 1 -9.01 5.56 13.49
C MET A 1 -8.56 4.18 13.04
N LEU A 2 -7.77 3.44 13.83
CA LEU A 2 -7.33 2.09 13.47
C LEU A 2 -8.51 1.12 13.25
N GLU A 3 -9.56 1.23 14.07
CA GLU A 3 -10.79 0.46 13.91
C GLU A 3 -11.50 0.76 12.58
N GLU A 4 -11.61 2.03 12.19
CA GLU A 4 -12.18 2.45 10.90
C GLU A 4 -11.37 1.91 9.71
N ILE A 5 -10.04 1.93 9.80
CA ILE A 5 -9.17 1.36 8.77
C ILE A 5 -9.38 -0.16 8.68
N ASN A 6 -9.49 -0.85 9.81
CA ASN A 6 -9.77 -2.28 9.86
C ASN A 6 -11.17 -2.59 9.30
N HIS A 7 -12.18 -1.78 9.61
CA HIS A 7 -13.52 -1.92 9.09
C HIS A 7 -13.54 -1.79 7.56
N VAL A 8 -12.92 -0.75 7.00
CA VAL A 8 -12.79 -0.57 5.54
C VAL A 8 -12.00 -1.71 4.88
N ARG A 9 -10.93 -2.18 5.54
CA ARG A 9 -10.11 -3.30 5.06
C ARG A 9 -10.92 -4.60 5.00
N ASN A 10 -11.66 -4.92 6.06
CA ASN A 10 -12.44 -6.15 6.19
C ASN A 10 -13.76 -6.13 5.41
N ASN A 11 -14.20 -4.96 4.95
CA ASN A 11 -15.44 -4.83 4.17
C ASN A 11 -15.31 -5.58 2.83
N ALA A 12 -16.00 -6.70 2.65
CA ALA A 12 -15.90 -7.52 1.44
C ALA A 12 -16.60 -6.89 0.21
N SER A 13 -17.49 -5.92 0.42
CA SER A 13 -18.31 -5.32 -0.64
C SER A 13 -17.60 -4.23 -1.44
N LEU A 14 -16.47 -3.71 -0.95
CA LEU A 14 -15.72 -2.63 -1.61
C LEU A 14 -14.61 -3.16 -2.49
N ASN A 15 -14.45 -2.55 -3.66
CA ASN A 15 -13.31 -2.84 -4.53
C ASN A 15 -12.01 -2.37 -3.86
N ILE A 16 -10.89 -3.01 -4.20
CA ILE A 16 -9.57 -2.75 -3.60
C ILE A 16 -9.20 -1.25 -3.69
N THR A 17 -9.40 -0.65 -4.86
CA THR A 17 -9.17 0.79 -5.08
C THR A 17 -10.03 1.66 -4.18
N GLU A 18 -11.30 1.30 -3.98
CA GLU A 18 -12.21 2.05 -3.12
C GLU A 18 -11.86 1.94 -1.64
N LYS A 19 -11.41 0.75 -1.20
CA LYS A 19 -10.89 0.56 0.16
C LYS A 19 -9.73 1.51 0.41
N TYR A 20 -8.76 1.55 -0.50
CA TYR A 20 -7.60 2.43 -0.35
C TYR A 20 -7.98 3.91 -0.40
N ASN A 21 -8.89 4.33 -1.28
CA ASN A 21 -9.36 5.71 -1.30
C ASN A 21 -10.05 6.12 0.02
N LYS A 22 -10.85 5.22 0.62
CA LYS A 22 -11.47 5.48 1.93
C LYS A 22 -10.42 5.53 3.05
N ILE A 23 -9.47 4.61 3.05
CA ILE A 23 -8.35 4.60 4.01
C ILE A 23 -7.53 5.88 3.88
N ASP A 24 -7.22 6.32 2.66
CA ASP A 24 -6.46 7.55 2.41
C ASP A 24 -7.19 8.77 2.97
N LYS A 25 -8.51 8.88 2.75
CA LYS A 25 -9.33 9.93 3.38
C LYS A 25 -9.29 9.89 4.90
N ILE A 26 -9.39 8.70 5.51
CA ILE A 26 -9.31 8.54 6.98
C ILE A 26 -7.94 9.00 7.50
N ILE A 27 -6.88 8.71 6.74
CA ILE A 27 -5.50 9.10 7.05
C ILE A 27 -5.32 10.62 6.92
N LEU A 28 -5.83 11.24 5.85
CA LEU A 28 -5.74 12.69 5.64
C LEU A 28 -6.57 13.50 6.63
N THR A 29 -7.67 12.94 7.10
CA THR A 29 -8.53 13.58 8.11
C THR A 29 -7.92 13.47 9.52
N ALA A 30 -6.95 12.58 9.74
CA ALA A 30 -6.33 12.38 11.04
C ALA A 30 -5.23 13.41 11.32
N PRO A 31 -5.04 13.83 12.59
CA PRO A 31 -3.96 14.73 12.97
C PRO A 31 -2.59 14.05 12.87
N GLU A 32 -1.55 14.84 12.59
CA GLU A 32 -0.17 14.36 12.41
C GLU A 32 0.34 13.53 13.60
N SER A 33 -0.09 13.86 14.82
CA SER A 33 0.26 13.14 16.04
C SER A 33 -0.20 11.66 16.05
N ILE A 34 -1.27 11.34 15.31
CA ILE A 34 -1.73 9.95 15.14
C ILE A 34 -1.06 9.29 13.93
N LEU A 35 -0.75 10.05 12.88
CA LEU A 35 -0.04 9.54 11.71
C LEU A 35 1.36 9.04 12.05
N ASP A 36 2.06 9.73 12.95
CA ASP A 36 3.39 9.35 13.42
C ASP A 36 3.39 8.06 14.23
N LYS A 37 2.29 7.77 14.94
CA LYS A 37 2.11 6.51 15.70
C LYS A 37 1.87 5.29 14.81
N LEU A 38 1.67 5.46 13.50
CA LEU A 38 1.45 4.32 12.61
C LEU A 38 2.78 3.62 12.34
N PRO A 39 2.89 2.31 12.66
CA PRO A 39 4.14 1.60 12.47
C PRO A 39 4.52 1.61 10.99
N TRP A 40 5.76 1.99 10.72
CA TRP A 40 6.35 1.84 9.41
C TRP A 40 6.62 0.36 9.12
N PRO A 41 6.62 -0.07 7.84
CA PRO A 41 6.99 -1.43 7.49
C PRO A 41 8.42 -1.75 7.95
N GLN A 42 8.66 -3.02 8.27
CA GLN A 42 9.99 -3.52 8.62
C GLN A 42 10.99 -3.16 7.51
N GLY A 43 12.18 -2.69 7.89
CA GLY A 43 13.20 -2.21 6.95
C GLY A 43 13.10 -0.74 6.54
N PHE A 44 12.05 0.00 6.94
CA PHE A 44 11.95 1.44 6.65
C PHE A 44 13.00 2.26 7.40
N ASN A 45 13.28 1.91 8.65
CA ASN A 45 14.25 2.61 9.50
C ASN A 45 15.71 2.45 9.02
N GLU A 46 15.97 1.46 8.18
CA GLU A 46 17.28 1.19 7.59
C GLU A 46 17.55 2.06 6.35
N LEU A 47 16.52 2.73 5.81
CA LEU A 47 16.69 3.68 4.73
C LEU A 47 17.39 4.95 5.23
N PRO A 48 18.18 5.63 4.39
CA PRO A 48 18.73 6.93 4.76
C PRO A 48 17.61 7.97 4.96
N ILE A 49 17.84 8.91 5.89
CA ILE A 49 16.85 9.90 6.36
C ILE A 49 16.23 10.70 5.21
N ASP A 50 17.04 11.10 4.22
CA ASP A 50 16.57 11.83 3.03
C ASP A 50 15.45 11.08 2.29
N ILE A 51 15.60 9.77 2.18
CA ILE A 51 14.65 8.89 1.51
C ILE A 51 13.42 8.71 2.39
N GLN A 52 13.60 8.47 3.70
CA GLN A 52 12.48 8.37 4.64
C GLN A 52 11.58 9.61 4.59
N GLN A 53 12.17 10.81 4.56
CA GLN A 53 11.43 12.06 4.47
C GLN A 53 10.63 12.18 3.16
N LYS A 54 11.18 11.71 2.03
CA LYS A 54 10.43 11.64 0.76
C LYS A 54 9.20 10.75 0.87
N PHE A 55 9.32 9.58 1.50
CA PHE A 55 8.17 8.69 1.74
C PHE A 55 7.11 9.32 2.66
N GLN A 56 7.56 10.01 3.72
CA GLN A 56 6.69 10.74 4.64
C GLN A 56 5.93 11.88 3.95
N ASN A 57 6.61 12.64 3.08
CA ASN A 57 5.97 13.72 2.32
C ASN A 57 4.87 13.19 1.40
N VAL A 58 5.13 12.10 0.66
CA VAL A 58 4.09 11.47 -0.18
C VAL A 58 2.90 10.99 0.66
N ARG A 59 3.14 10.51 1.89
CA ARG A 59 2.09 10.07 2.80
C ARG A 59 1.22 11.22 3.29
N LYS A 60 1.85 12.35 3.65
CA LYS A 60 1.17 13.57 4.13
C LYS A 60 0.49 14.36 3.02
N ASN A 61 0.92 14.19 1.76
CA ASN A 61 0.32 14.87 0.62
C ASN A 61 -1.15 14.44 0.41
N GLY A 62 -2.08 15.32 0.77
CA GLY A 62 -3.53 15.11 0.59
C GLY A 62 -4.06 15.39 -0.80
N THR A 63 -3.24 15.97 -1.68
CA THR A 63 -3.63 16.36 -3.03
C THR A 63 -3.57 15.20 -4.04
N LEU A 64 -2.78 14.17 -3.75
CA LEU A 64 -2.53 13.05 -4.66
C LEU A 64 -3.49 11.89 -4.39
N THR A 65 -3.97 11.27 -5.46
CA THR A 65 -4.77 10.05 -5.35
C THR A 65 -3.93 8.86 -4.91
N TRP A 66 -4.57 7.81 -4.38
CA TRP A 66 -3.88 6.59 -3.97
C TRP A 66 -3.01 6.00 -5.09
N ASP A 67 -3.51 5.96 -6.33
CA ASP A 67 -2.77 5.43 -7.47
C ASP A 67 -1.50 6.23 -7.75
N GLU A 68 -1.59 7.56 -7.69
CA GLU A 68 -0.45 8.44 -7.89
C GLU A 68 0.58 8.29 -6.77
N LYS A 69 0.14 8.21 -5.51
CA LYS A 69 1.03 7.89 -4.38
C LYS A 69 1.75 6.57 -4.62
N GLN A 70 1.03 5.53 -5.05
CA GLN A 70 1.61 4.22 -5.37
C GLN A 70 2.62 4.32 -6.52
N LYS A 71 2.34 5.10 -7.56
CA LYS A 71 3.28 5.33 -8.67
C LYS A 71 4.54 6.05 -8.21
N MET A 72 4.40 7.05 -7.34
CA MET A 72 5.55 7.75 -6.73
C MET A 72 6.36 6.79 -5.87
N TYR A 73 5.73 6.01 -4.99
CA TYR A 73 6.41 5.02 -4.17
C TYR A 73 7.15 3.98 -5.02
N LYS A 74 6.52 3.43 -6.06
CA LYS A 74 7.19 2.50 -6.99
C LYS A 74 8.39 3.15 -7.68
N THR A 75 8.27 4.41 -8.08
CA THR A 75 9.35 5.15 -8.73
C THR A 75 10.50 5.40 -7.77
N MET A 76 10.20 5.78 -6.52
CA MET A 76 11.19 5.95 -5.46
C MET A 76 11.91 4.62 -5.19
N ILE A 77 11.17 3.52 -4.97
CA ILE A 77 11.73 2.18 -4.74
C ILE A 77 12.62 1.73 -5.91
N LYS A 78 12.21 1.98 -7.15
CA LYS A 78 13.00 1.66 -8.35
C LYS A 78 14.30 2.47 -8.44
N SER A 79 14.29 3.69 -7.92
CA SER A 79 15.46 4.58 -7.89
C SER A 79 16.38 4.33 -6.69
N LEU A 80 15.96 3.52 -5.71
CA LEU A 80 16.81 3.13 -4.58
C LEU A 80 17.95 2.23 -5.06
N PRO A 81 19.15 2.37 -4.47
CA PRO A 81 20.22 1.42 -4.70
C PRO A 81 19.82 0.03 -4.20
N GLU A 82 20.39 -1.01 -4.81
CA GLU A 82 20.01 -2.41 -4.59
C GLU A 82 20.04 -2.83 -3.11
N GLN A 83 21.03 -2.31 -2.38
CA GLN A 83 21.21 -2.47 -0.92
C GLN A 83 20.02 -2.00 -0.07
N TYR A 84 19.09 -1.19 -0.58
CA TYR A 84 17.88 -0.80 0.16
C TYR A 84 16.61 -1.40 -0.45
N ARG A 85 16.67 -1.77 -1.72
CA ARG A 85 15.55 -2.38 -2.45
C ARG A 85 15.14 -3.72 -1.86
N HIS A 86 16.10 -4.50 -1.37
CA HIS A 86 15.84 -5.79 -0.72
C HIS A 86 15.10 -5.67 0.63
N LEU A 87 15.19 -4.51 1.31
CA LEU A 87 14.49 -4.26 2.58
C LEU A 87 13.01 -3.92 2.37
N MET A 88 12.69 -3.23 1.26
CA MET A 88 11.32 -2.87 0.91
C MET A 88 10.57 -3.93 0.12
N MET A 89 11.27 -4.87 -0.50
CA MET A 89 10.66 -6.04 -1.12
C MET A 89 10.73 -7.23 -0.14
N PRO A 90 9.69 -7.52 0.65
CA PRO A 90 9.55 -8.89 1.11
C PRO A 90 9.49 -9.75 -0.16
N ALA A 91 10.29 -10.81 -0.20
CA ALA A 91 10.46 -11.68 -1.35
C ALA A 91 9.22 -11.71 -2.25
N PHE A 92 9.32 -11.12 -3.44
CA PHE A 92 8.38 -11.30 -4.54
C PHE A 92 8.34 -12.77 -5.04
N ALA A 93 8.96 -13.70 -4.30
CA ALA A 93 8.81 -15.13 -4.42
C ALA A 93 7.81 -15.64 -3.37
N GLY A 94 6.51 -15.41 -3.61
CA GLY A 94 5.50 -16.37 -3.15
C GLY A 94 4.49 -15.95 -2.08
N ARG A 95 4.39 -14.69 -1.65
CA ARG A 95 3.26 -14.30 -0.77
C ARG A 95 2.86 -12.83 -0.89
N PHE A 96 1.96 -12.54 -1.81
CA PHE A 96 1.13 -11.34 -1.76
C PHE A 96 -0.10 -11.63 -0.88
N PRO A 97 -0.22 -11.11 0.36
CA PRO A 97 -1.47 -11.22 1.11
C PRO A 97 -2.50 -10.14 0.68
N CYS A 98 -2.40 -9.59 -0.53
CA CYS A 98 -3.42 -8.73 -1.12
C CYS A 98 -3.66 -9.01 -2.63
N LEU A 99 -3.28 -10.20 -3.12
CA LEU A 99 -3.63 -10.66 -4.49
C LEU A 99 -4.38 -12.00 -4.51
N SER A 100 -4.90 -12.46 -3.37
CA SER A 100 -5.58 -13.76 -3.26
C SER A 100 -7.10 -13.68 -3.27
N THR A 101 -7.72 -12.65 -3.87
CA THR A 101 -9.12 -12.74 -4.33
C THR A 101 -9.42 -11.78 -5.48
N LEU A 102 -8.72 -11.93 -6.61
CA LEU A 102 -9.42 -11.87 -7.88
C LEU A 102 -9.90 -13.29 -8.15
N PRO A 103 -11.19 -13.54 -8.41
CA PRO A 103 -11.61 -14.84 -8.93
C PRO A 103 -10.87 -15.05 -10.26
N PHE A 104 -9.90 -15.96 -10.20
CA PHE A 104 -9.32 -16.55 -11.39
C PHE A 104 -10.46 -17.16 -12.22
N ALA A 105 -10.44 -16.86 -13.52
CA ALA A 105 -11.14 -17.58 -14.58
C ALA A 105 -12.63 -17.25 -14.83
N CYS A 106 -12.84 -16.07 -15.39
CA CYS A 106 -13.51 -16.01 -16.69
C CYS A 106 -12.52 -16.55 -17.76
N ARG A 107 -12.46 -17.88 -17.99
CA ARG A 107 -12.04 -18.48 -19.28
C ARG A 107 -12.22 -20.01 -19.32
N ARG A 108 -13.22 -20.41 -20.12
CA ARG A 108 -13.29 -21.59 -21.00
C ARG A 108 -12.91 -22.96 -20.40
N GLY A 109 -13.94 -23.69 -19.96
CA GLY A 109 -13.97 -25.15 -19.92
C GLY A 109 -15.05 -25.69 -20.85
N ARG A 110 -14.63 -26.42 -21.89
CA ARG A 110 -15.48 -27.30 -22.73
C ARG A 110 -16.40 -28.15 -21.85
N LYS A 111 -17.70 -28.19 -22.14
CA LYS A 111 -18.49 -29.39 -21.86
C LYS A 111 -18.57 -30.22 -23.13
N LYS A 112 -17.92 -31.40 -23.09
CA LYS A 112 -18.36 -32.57 -23.83
C LYS A 112 -19.56 -33.13 -23.06
N SER A 113 -20.71 -33.24 -23.71
CA SER A 113 -21.64 -34.36 -23.59
C SER A 113 -22.56 -34.34 -24.80
#